data_AF-A0A7Y5SQ09-F1
#
_entry.id   AF-A0A7Y5SQ09-F1
#
_cell.length_a   1.000
_cell.length_b   1.000
_cell.length_c   1.000
_cell.angle_alpha   90.00
_cell.angle_beta   90.00
_cell.angle_gamma   90.00
#
_symmetry.space_group_name_H-M   'P 1'
#
loop_
_entity.id
_entity.type
_entity.pdbx_description
1 polymer ?
#
loop_
_entity_poly.entity_id
_entity_poly.type
_entity_poly.pdbx_seq_one_letter_code
_entity_poly.pdbx_strand_id
1 'polypeptide(L)'
;MPRLMLLLGLAAAVAGCRLNSETMEDRTPRGCAECHTETARQWASSAHARAWHNPKFVAETQGHARQPCLGCHAPQPLLEQSSSGPPPLRDKDRQCGVDCHACHAVACAYAGPYSSRIGPHKTVQDRTRLPCSSFCGTCHEVEHAEYTSLYIPAVEPGQARHCADCHMPPSVSRLTQGHLLSLIHPRRVVRDHSMPAFAEEVVKNSVVADRPVVRLLETTA
;
A
#
# COMPACT_ATOMS: atom_id res chain seq x y z
N MET A 1 -16.89 21.10 66.82
CA MET A 1 -17.79 20.70 65.71
C MET A 1 -17.33 21.43 64.44
N PRO A 2 -17.43 20.77 63.26
CA PRO A 2 -16.42 20.67 62.20
C PRO A 2 -16.45 21.88 61.24
N ARG A 3 -15.47 22.17 60.37
CA ARG A 3 -14.91 21.32 59.31
C ARG A 3 -13.54 21.80 58.86
N LEU A 4 -12.60 20.87 58.92
CA LEU A 4 -11.44 20.76 58.04
C LEU A 4 -11.91 20.80 56.57
N MET A 5 -11.55 21.83 55.80
CA MET A 5 -11.55 21.76 54.34
C MET A 5 -10.11 21.70 53.85
N LEU A 6 -9.68 20.46 53.65
CA LEU A 6 -8.49 20.03 52.94
C LEU A 6 -8.62 20.44 51.47
N LEU A 7 -7.99 21.53 51.03
CA LEU A 7 -7.77 21.80 49.60
C LEU A 7 -6.47 21.12 49.18
N LEU A 8 -6.52 19.79 49.05
CA LEU A 8 -5.55 19.04 48.25
C LEU A 8 -5.93 19.23 46.78
N GLY A 9 -5.47 20.32 46.17
CA GLY A 9 -5.46 20.49 44.72
C GLY A 9 -4.31 19.70 44.11
N LEU A 10 -4.39 18.37 44.13
CA LEU A 10 -3.50 17.51 43.36
C LEU A 10 -4.24 17.08 42.10
N ALA A 11 -3.86 17.62 40.95
CA ALA A 11 -3.83 16.85 39.70
C ALA A 11 -3.16 17.68 38.60
N ALA A 12 -1.86 17.38 38.43
CA ALA A 12 -1.20 17.22 37.16
C ALA A 12 -1.60 18.19 36.03
N ALA A 13 -0.68 19.10 35.71
CA ALA A 13 -0.38 19.38 34.32
C ALA A 13 -0.03 18.05 33.64
N VAL A 14 -1.06 17.32 33.19
CA VAL A 14 -0.91 16.12 32.39
C VAL A 14 -0.37 16.59 31.06
N ALA A 15 0.93 16.36 30.90
CA ALA A 15 1.60 16.08 29.64
C ALA A 15 0.62 15.95 28.46
N GLY A 16 0.74 16.88 27.52
CA GLY A 16 0.27 16.66 26.16
C GLY A 16 0.70 15.26 25.70
N CYS A 17 -0.21 14.57 25.01
CA CYS A 17 -0.10 13.19 24.53
C CYS A 17 -0.60 12.06 25.46
N ARG A 18 -1.69 12.18 26.23
CA ARG A 18 -2.39 10.99 26.76
C ARG A 18 -3.92 11.14 26.80
N LEU A 19 -4.54 11.14 25.62
CA LEU A 19 -5.87 10.55 25.44
C LEU A 19 -5.70 9.33 24.55
N ASN A 20 -5.83 8.15 25.14
CA ASN A 20 -5.83 6.84 24.51
C ASN A 20 -6.83 6.80 23.33
N SER A 21 -6.30 6.82 22.11
CA SER A 21 -6.75 5.90 21.06
C SER A 21 -5.64 4.87 20.96
N GLU A 22 -5.87 3.67 21.50
CA GLU A 22 -4.92 2.57 21.41
C GLU A 22 -4.52 2.41 19.94
N THR A 23 -3.23 2.58 19.67
CA THR A 23 -2.61 2.23 18.40
C THR A 23 -3.07 0.82 18.05
N MET A 24 -3.59 0.58 16.84
CA MET A 24 -3.83 -0.79 16.38
C MET A 24 -2.63 -1.67 16.74
N GLU A 25 -2.87 -2.63 17.62
CA GLU A 25 -1.84 -3.51 18.18
C GLU A 25 -1.31 -4.42 17.06
N ASP A 26 -2.23 -4.98 16.27
CA ASP A 26 -1.93 -5.74 15.06
C ASP A 26 -1.95 -4.82 13.83
N ARG A 27 -0.76 -4.52 13.30
CA ARG A 27 -0.58 -3.75 12.06
C ARG A 27 -0.35 -4.62 10.84
N THR A 28 -0.44 -5.94 10.98
CA THR A 28 -0.40 -6.86 9.86
C THR A 28 -1.72 -6.83 9.09
N PRO A 29 -1.78 -7.41 7.88
CA PRO A 29 -3.03 -7.55 7.13
C PRO A 29 -4.17 -8.20 7.91
N ARG A 30 -3.87 -9.06 8.89
CA ARG A 30 -4.88 -9.67 9.77
C ARG A 30 -5.59 -8.62 10.62
N GLY A 31 -4.84 -7.74 11.30
CA GLY A 31 -5.43 -6.65 12.06
C GLY A 31 -6.23 -5.68 11.18
N CYS A 32 -5.73 -5.40 9.98
CA CYS A 32 -6.47 -4.60 9.01
C CYS A 32 -7.81 -5.28 8.58
N ALA A 33 -7.83 -6.60 8.45
CA ALA A 33 -8.99 -7.37 7.99
C ALA A 33 -10.18 -7.34 8.97
N GLU A 34 -9.95 -7.01 10.24
CA GLU A 34 -11.01 -6.87 11.26
C GLU A 34 -12.05 -5.82 10.88
N CYS A 35 -11.60 -4.74 10.22
CA CYS A 35 -12.48 -3.68 9.73
C CYS A 35 -12.49 -3.60 8.19
N HIS A 36 -11.38 -3.86 7.51
CA HIS A 36 -11.22 -3.73 6.05
C HIS A 36 -11.28 -5.10 5.35
N THR A 37 -12.26 -5.92 5.70
CA THR A 37 -12.35 -7.33 5.30
C THR A 37 -12.26 -7.54 3.79
N GLU A 38 -12.98 -6.76 2.99
CA GLU A 38 -12.98 -6.93 1.53
C GLU A 38 -11.64 -6.53 0.91
N THR A 39 -11.06 -5.41 1.35
CA THR A 39 -9.74 -4.95 0.89
C THR A 39 -8.64 -5.94 1.28
N ALA A 40 -8.69 -6.50 2.49
CA ALA A 40 -7.74 -7.52 2.93
C ALA A 40 -7.88 -8.82 2.12
N ARG A 41 -9.11 -9.23 1.80
CA ARG A 41 -9.38 -10.39 0.93
C ARG A 41 -8.82 -10.19 -0.48
N GLN A 42 -9.03 -9.01 -1.06
CA GLN A 42 -8.47 -8.64 -2.35
C GLN A 42 -6.94 -8.70 -2.33
N TRP A 43 -6.31 -8.02 -1.37
CA TRP A 43 -4.86 -8.07 -1.18
C TRP A 43 -4.33 -9.49 -1.04
N ALA A 44 -4.97 -10.35 -0.22
CA ALA A 44 -4.53 -11.73 0.00
C ALA A 44 -4.50 -12.56 -1.30
N SER A 45 -5.32 -12.22 -2.29
CA SER A 45 -5.32 -12.86 -3.61
C SER A 45 -4.23 -12.32 -4.57
N SER A 46 -3.63 -11.16 -4.26
CA SER A 46 -2.68 -10.47 -5.14
C SER A 46 -1.28 -11.11 -5.16
N ALA A 47 -0.48 -10.74 -6.16
CA ALA A 47 0.94 -11.08 -6.20
C ALA A 47 1.73 -10.41 -5.07
N HIS A 48 1.30 -9.22 -4.62
CA HIS A 48 1.91 -8.49 -3.51
C HIS A 48 1.86 -9.27 -2.19
N ALA A 49 0.73 -9.90 -1.87
CA ALA A 49 0.62 -10.75 -0.67
C ALA A 49 1.56 -11.96 -0.72
N ARG A 50 1.88 -12.44 -1.94
CA ARG A 50 2.77 -13.59 -2.16
C ARG A 50 4.22 -13.21 -2.41
N ALA A 51 4.56 -11.92 -2.46
CA ALA A 51 5.86 -11.44 -2.93
C ALA A 51 7.03 -12.12 -2.19
N TRP A 52 6.94 -12.23 -0.87
CA TRP A 52 8.01 -12.80 -0.05
C TRP A 52 8.17 -14.31 -0.19
N HIS A 53 7.08 -15.05 -0.42
CA HIS A 53 7.05 -16.51 -0.40
C HIS A 53 6.79 -17.13 -1.78
N ASN A 54 6.85 -16.34 -2.85
CA ASN A 54 6.76 -16.85 -4.21
C ASN A 54 7.92 -17.86 -4.45
N PRO A 55 7.63 -19.13 -4.81
CA PRO A 55 8.66 -20.15 -4.95
C PRO A 55 9.76 -19.79 -5.95
N LYS A 56 9.41 -19.10 -7.04
CA LYS A 56 10.38 -18.62 -8.03
C LYS A 56 11.32 -17.58 -7.44
N PHE A 57 10.76 -16.59 -6.73
CA PHE A 57 11.54 -15.58 -6.02
C PHE A 57 12.49 -16.21 -4.98
N VAL A 58 11.99 -17.15 -4.18
CA VAL A 58 12.81 -17.85 -3.17
C VAL A 58 13.97 -18.59 -3.84
N ALA A 59 13.73 -19.27 -4.97
CA ALA A 59 14.77 -19.96 -5.72
C ALA A 59 15.80 -18.99 -6.32
N GLU A 60 15.34 -17.94 -7.01
CA GLU A 60 16.20 -16.95 -7.67
C GLU A 60 17.05 -16.14 -6.68
N THR A 61 16.53 -15.90 -5.48
CA THR A 61 17.25 -15.21 -4.40
C THR A 61 18.09 -16.14 -3.52
N GLN A 62 18.16 -17.44 -3.83
CA GLN A 62 18.87 -18.45 -3.04
C GLN A 62 18.43 -18.46 -1.57
N GLY A 63 17.11 -18.48 -1.33
CA GLY A 63 16.55 -18.42 0.01
C GLY A 63 16.74 -17.04 0.66
N HIS A 64 16.43 -15.97 -0.08
CA HIS A 64 16.53 -14.58 0.38
C HIS A 64 17.97 -14.09 0.68
N ALA A 65 19.01 -14.76 0.16
CA ALA A 65 20.39 -14.32 0.30
C ALA A 65 20.71 -13.06 -0.53
N ARG A 66 19.98 -12.84 -1.63
CA ARG A 66 20.16 -11.68 -2.53
C ARG A 66 19.48 -10.42 -1.99
N GLN A 67 20.21 -9.66 -1.16
CA GLN A 67 19.70 -8.46 -0.47
C GLN A 67 19.01 -7.40 -1.35
N PRO A 68 19.51 -7.05 -2.55
CA PRO A 68 18.87 -6.01 -3.37
C PRO A 68 17.41 -6.30 -3.75
N CYS A 69 17.00 -7.57 -3.76
CA CYS A 69 15.65 -7.98 -4.14
C CYS A 69 14.64 -7.87 -2.99
N LEU A 70 15.12 -7.89 -1.74
CA LEU A 70 14.26 -8.07 -0.57
C LEU A 70 13.40 -6.83 -0.28
N GLY A 71 13.95 -5.65 -0.56
CA GLY A 71 13.28 -4.37 -0.42
C GLY A 71 11.94 -4.34 -1.13
N CYS A 72 11.91 -4.65 -2.42
CA CYS A 72 10.67 -4.65 -3.20
C CYS A 72 9.69 -5.77 -2.78
N HIS A 73 10.17 -6.85 -2.16
CA HIS A 73 9.35 -8.01 -1.80
C HIS A 73 8.82 -7.97 -0.35
N ALA A 74 9.37 -7.09 0.49
CA ALA A 74 8.89 -6.80 1.83
C ALA A 74 9.36 -5.39 2.26
N PRO A 75 8.84 -4.33 1.63
CA PRO A 75 9.36 -2.98 1.84
C PRO A 75 8.95 -2.39 3.20
N GLN A 76 9.78 -1.49 3.72
CA GLN A 76 9.35 -0.48 4.69
C GLN A 76 8.27 0.45 4.08
N PRO A 77 7.53 1.25 4.89
CA PRO A 77 6.53 2.20 4.38
C PRO A 77 7.06 3.14 3.29
N LEU A 78 6.44 3.10 2.12
CA LEU A 78 6.94 3.75 0.89
C LEU A 78 6.66 5.26 0.83
N LEU A 79 5.62 5.74 1.52
CA LEU A 79 5.21 7.15 1.47
C LEU A 79 6.22 8.12 2.09
N GLU A 80 7.23 7.60 2.79
CA GLU A 80 8.29 8.38 3.43
C GLU A 80 9.65 8.19 2.74
N GLN A 81 9.69 7.40 1.67
CA GLN A 81 10.93 7.04 0.99
C GLN A 81 11.14 7.84 -0.29
N SER A 82 12.40 8.04 -0.65
CA SER A 82 12.78 8.59 -1.96
C SER A 82 12.72 7.49 -3.03
N SER A 83 12.47 7.87 -4.28
CA SER A 83 12.42 6.97 -5.44
C SER A 83 13.81 6.59 -5.97
N SER A 84 14.84 6.58 -5.12
CA SER A 84 16.24 6.34 -5.52
C SER A 84 16.67 4.91 -5.17
N GLY A 85 16.36 3.97 -6.05
CA GLY A 85 16.67 2.54 -5.89
C GLY A 85 15.63 1.76 -5.07
N PRO A 86 15.88 0.47 -4.80
CA PRO A 86 14.95 -0.38 -4.07
C PRO A 86 14.65 0.18 -2.67
N PRO A 87 13.41 0.10 -2.19
CA PRO A 87 13.05 0.52 -0.85
C PRO A 87 13.80 -0.33 0.20
N PRO A 88 14.06 0.16 1.42
CA PRO A 88 14.63 -0.66 2.48
C PRO A 88 13.71 -1.83 2.83
N LEU A 89 14.32 -2.97 3.16
CA LEU A 89 13.63 -4.14 3.68
C LEU A 89 13.05 -3.85 5.07
N ARG A 90 11.80 -4.23 5.32
CA ARG A 90 11.19 -4.12 6.66
C ARG A 90 11.77 -5.14 7.64
N ASP A 91 11.79 -4.77 8.92
CA ASP A 91 12.44 -5.58 9.96
C ASP A 91 11.62 -6.83 10.33
N LYS A 92 10.30 -6.70 10.37
CA LYS A 92 9.37 -7.73 10.84
C LYS A 92 8.25 -8.00 9.84
N ASP A 93 7.54 -9.10 10.06
CA ASP A 93 6.34 -9.49 9.32
C ASP A 93 6.57 -9.72 7.82
N ARG A 94 7.82 -9.90 7.37
CA ARG A 94 8.23 -10.08 5.96
C ARG A 94 7.41 -11.11 5.20
N GLN A 95 6.93 -12.14 5.88
CA GLN A 95 6.03 -13.17 5.33
C GLN A 95 4.75 -12.59 4.71
N CYS A 96 4.33 -11.39 5.12
CA CYS A 96 3.20 -10.67 4.54
C CYS A 96 3.53 -9.97 3.20
N GLY A 97 4.67 -10.20 2.56
CA GLY A 97 4.99 -9.62 1.25
C GLY A 97 4.96 -8.09 1.21
N VAL A 98 4.34 -7.50 0.18
CA VAL A 98 4.01 -6.07 0.14
C VAL A 98 2.61 -5.89 0.73
N ASP A 99 2.53 -5.46 1.98
CA ASP A 99 1.29 -5.43 2.76
C ASP A 99 0.62 -4.04 2.84
N CYS A 100 -0.47 -3.93 3.60
CA CYS A 100 -1.19 -2.68 3.81
C CYS A 100 -0.29 -1.59 4.40
N HIS A 101 0.64 -1.97 5.29
CA HIS A 101 1.52 -1.04 6.00
C HIS A 101 2.57 -0.46 5.05
N ALA A 102 3.13 -1.28 4.15
CA ALA A 102 4.05 -0.83 3.10
C ALA A 102 3.50 0.34 2.28
N CYS A 103 2.23 0.28 1.86
CA CYS A 103 1.66 1.31 1.00
C CYS A 103 1.03 2.48 1.76
N HIS A 104 0.30 2.20 2.84
CA HIS A 104 -0.55 3.20 3.48
C HIS A 104 0.08 3.88 4.70
N ALA A 105 1.11 3.32 5.32
CA ALA A 105 1.64 3.93 6.53
C ALA A 105 2.38 5.24 6.22
N VAL A 106 2.10 6.27 7.02
CA VAL A 106 2.78 7.55 6.99
C VAL A 106 2.81 8.13 8.41
N ALA A 107 4.01 8.33 8.93
CA ALA A 107 4.31 8.71 10.30
C ALA A 107 3.54 7.83 11.30
N CYS A 108 2.62 8.42 12.06
CA CYS A 108 1.76 7.74 13.03
C CYS A 108 0.31 7.55 12.52
N ALA A 109 0.10 7.53 11.21
CA ALA A 109 -1.21 7.47 10.57
C ALA A 109 -1.21 6.56 9.32
N TYR A 110 -2.38 6.41 8.73
CA TYR A 110 -2.58 5.70 7.47
C TYR A 110 -3.15 6.64 6.40
N ALA A 111 -2.47 6.73 5.27
CA ALA A 111 -2.88 7.52 4.12
C ALA A 111 -3.98 6.82 3.33
N GLY A 112 -4.95 7.57 2.81
CA GLY A 112 -5.97 7.04 1.92
C GLY A 112 -6.78 8.14 1.25
N PRO A 113 -7.66 7.83 0.30
CA PRO A 113 -8.38 8.83 -0.50
C PRO A 113 -9.40 9.66 0.32
N TYR A 114 -9.72 9.22 1.53
CA TYR A 114 -10.69 9.83 2.43
C TYR A 114 -10.08 10.03 3.81
N SER A 115 -10.37 11.18 4.42
CA SER A 115 -10.14 11.40 5.84
C SER A 115 -11.33 10.89 6.65
N SER A 116 -11.03 10.26 7.79
CA SER A 116 -12.00 9.95 8.84
C SER A 116 -11.44 10.36 10.19
N ARG A 117 -12.29 10.98 11.01
CA ARG A 117 -11.98 11.25 12.43
C ARG A 117 -12.54 10.16 13.35
N ILE A 118 -13.20 9.16 12.77
CA ILE A 118 -13.87 8.07 13.48
C ILE A 118 -13.21 6.77 13.03
N GLY A 119 -12.59 6.07 13.97
CA GLY A 119 -11.89 4.82 13.72
C GLY A 119 -10.78 4.57 14.75
N PRO A 120 -10.21 3.34 14.75
CA PRO A 120 -9.19 2.94 15.73
C PRO A 120 -7.79 3.48 15.42
N HIS A 121 -7.58 4.08 14.25
CA HIS A 121 -6.29 4.67 13.88
C HIS A 121 -6.46 6.02 13.17
N LYS A 122 -5.41 6.85 13.23
CA LYS A 122 -5.35 8.13 12.53
C LYS A 122 -5.33 7.90 11.02
N THR A 123 -6.00 8.78 10.28
CA THR A 123 -5.99 8.77 8.82
C THR A 123 -5.49 10.11 8.28
N VAL A 124 -4.78 10.05 7.16
CA VAL A 124 -4.35 11.23 6.39
C VAL A 124 -4.95 11.10 5.01
N GLN A 125 -5.55 12.18 4.50
CA GLN A 125 -6.06 12.16 3.14
C GLN A 125 -4.91 12.31 2.14
N ASP A 126 -4.79 11.36 1.23
CA ASP A 126 -3.85 11.37 0.13
C ASP A 126 -4.54 10.92 -1.16
N ARG A 127 -4.64 11.85 -2.11
CA ARG A 127 -5.24 11.63 -3.43
C ARG A 127 -4.24 11.80 -4.56
N THR A 128 -2.98 12.04 -4.24
CA THR A 128 -1.96 12.45 -5.21
C THR A 128 -0.83 11.46 -5.25
N ARG A 129 -0.26 11.06 -4.10
CA ARG A 129 0.90 10.17 -4.06
C ARG A 129 0.51 8.72 -4.27
N LEU A 130 -0.46 8.22 -3.52
CA LEU A 130 -0.92 6.82 -3.61
C LEU A 130 -1.31 6.35 -5.03
N PRO A 131 -2.09 7.13 -5.82
CA PRO A 131 -2.44 6.71 -7.17
C PRO A 131 -1.35 7.00 -8.21
N CYS A 132 -0.31 7.78 -7.89
CA CYS A 132 0.68 8.19 -8.86
C CYS A 132 1.54 7.01 -9.34
N SER A 133 1.82 6.95 -10.64
CA SER A 133 2.68 5.92 -11.22
C SER A 133 4.09 5.90 -10.60
N SER A 134 4.61 7.05 -10.16
CA SER A 134 5.93 7.12 -9.52
C SER A 134 5.99 6.40 -8.17
N PHE A 135 4.84 6.29 -7.47
CA PHE A 135 4.74 5.51 -6.24
C PHE A 135 4.87 4.00 -6.52
N CYS A 136 4.21 3.52 -7.58
CA CYS A 136 4.37 2.13 -8.04
C CYS A 136 5.80 1.87 -8.53
N GLY A 137 6.40 2.88 -9.18
CA GLY A 137 7.74 2.85 -9.73
C GLY A 137 8.87 2.72 -8.70
N THR A 138 8.60 2.88 -7.41
CA THR A 138 9.59 2.57 -6.35
C THR A 138 10.02 1.10 -6.39
N CYS A 139 9.11 0.20 -6.77
CA CYS A 139 9.43 -1.22 -6.95
C CYS A 139 9.36 -1.65 -8.42
N HIS A 140 8.41 -1.10 -9.19
CA HIS A 140 8.22 -1.38 -10.62
C HIS A 140 9.04 -0.41 -11.48
N GLU A 141 10.36 -0.38 -11.25
CA GLU A 141 11.26 0.62 -11.85
C GLU A 141 11.26 0.55 -13.38
N VAL A 142 11.34 -0.68 -13.92
CA VAL A 142 11.38 -0.91 -15.37
C VAL A 142 10.06 -0.49 -16.01
N GLU A 143 8.94 -0.94 -15.46
CA GLU A 143 7.61 -0.58 -15.98
C GLU A 143 7.34 0.93 -15.84
N HIS A 144 7.84 1.57 -14.78
CA HIS A 144 7.72 3.01 -14.60
C HIS A 144 8.60 3.80 -15.58
N ALA A 145 9.79 3.30 -15.92
CA ALA A 145 10.64 3.87 -16.95
C ALA A 145 9.98 3.79 -18.33
N GLU A 146 9.38 2.64 -18.68
CA GLU A 146 8.58 2.48 -19.90
C GLU A 146 7.34 3.37 -19.91
N TYR A 147 6.61 3.43 -18.79
CA TYR A 147 5.47 4.34 -18.62
C TYR A 147 5.87 5.80 -18.91
N THR A 148 7.01 6.24 -18.39
CA THR A 148 7.49 7.62 -18.53
C THR A 148 8.04 7.92 -19.92
N SER A 149 8.77 6.98 -20.52
CA SER A 149 9.47 7.19 -21.80
C SER A 149 8.64 6.86 -23.04
N LEU A 150 7.67 5.96 -22.92
CA LEU A 150 6.88 5.46 -24.05
C LEU A 150 5.41 5.82 -23.91
N TYR A 151 4.78 5.53 -22.76
CA TYR A 151 3.33 5.71 -22.62
C TYR A 151 2.92 7.18 -22.50
N ILE A 152 3.53 7.94 -21.59
CA ILE A 152 3.18 9.37 -21.41
C ILE A 152 3.33 10.16 -22.72
N PRO A 153 4.41 10.01 -23.52
CA PRO A 153 4.53 10.73 -24.79
C PRO A 153 3.56 10.26 -25.89
N ALA A 154 3.04 9.04 -25.79
CA ALA A 154 2.15 8.46 -26.81
C ALA A 154 0.67 8.81 -26.60
N VAL A 155 0.31 9.44 -25.49
CA VAL A 155 -1.07 9.87 -25.18
C VAL A 155 -1.19 11.39 -25.23
N GLU A 156 -2.39 11.87 -25.54
CA GLU A 156 -2.65 13.31 -25.58
C GLU A 156 -2.29 13.99 -24.25
N PRO A 157 -1.73 15.21 -24.27
CA PRO A 157 -1.40 15.95 -23.07
C PRO A 157 -2.58 16.03 -22.08
N GLY A 158 -2.34 15.61 -20.84
CA GLY A 158 -3.36 15.59 -19.78
C GLY A 158 -4.30 14.39 -19.79
N GLN A 159 -4.16 13.45 -20.74
CA GLN A 159 -4.94 12.20 -20.78
C GLN A 159 -4.19 10.97 -20.25
N ALA A 160 -2.90 11.11 -19.92
CA ALA A 160 -2.13 10.05 -19.30
C ALA A 160 -2.78 9.60 -17.99
N ARG A 161 -3.08 8.29 -17.91
CA ARG A 161 -3.61 7.64 -16.72
C ARG A 161 -2.47 7.09 -15.88
N HIS A 162 -2.65 7.02 -14.57
CA HIS A 162 -1.67 6.38 -13.71
C HIS A 162 -1.86 4.86 -13.63
N CYS A 163 -0.83 4.14 -13.18
CA CYS A 163 -0.86 2.68 -13.00
C CYS A 163 -2.11 2.24 -12.21
N ALA A 164 -2.41 2.92 -11.10
CA ALA A 164 -3.56 2.61 -10.23
C ALA A 164 -4.93 2.85 -10.90
N ASP A 165 -5.01 3.62 -11.99
CA ASP A 165 -6.27 3.86 -12.67
C ASP A 165 -6.77 2.63 -13.43
N CYS A 166 -5.84 1.82 -13.97
CA CYS A 166 -6.15 0.57 -14.65
C CYS A 166 -5.92 -0.66 -13.75
N HIS A 167 -4.83 -0.69 -12.99
CA HIS A 167 -4.47 -1.83 -12.15
C HIS A 167 -5.11 -1.84 -10.77
N MET A 168 -5.86 -0.80 -10.39
CA MET A 168 -6.71 -0.81 -9.20
C MET A 168 -8.10 -0.28 -9.58
N PRO A 169 -8.88 -1.03 -10.37
CA PRO A 169 -10.16 -0.56 -10.88
C PRO A 169 -11.09 -0.11 -9.75
N PRO A 170 -11.84 1.00 -9.95
CA PRO A 170 -12.73 1.52 -8.92
C PRO A 170 -13.99 0.66 -8.76
N SER A 171 -14.50 0.57 -7.55
CA SER A 171 -15.82 0.02 -7.25
C SER A 171 -16.52 0.84 -6.15
N VAL A 172 -17.84 0.68 -6.00
CA VAL A 172 -18.60 1.41 -4.95
C VAL A 172 -18.91 0.50 -3.77
N SER A 173 -18.17 0.70 -2.68
CA SER A 173 -18.33 -0.07 -1.44
C SER A 173 -18.12 0.81 -0.20
N ARG A 174 -18.34 0.25 0.99
CA ARG A 174 -17.89 0.88 2.24
C ARG A 174 -16.41 0.58 2.43
N LEU A 175 -15.66 1.46 3.09
CA LEU A 175 -14.26 1.20 3.40
C LEU A 175 -14.11 0.13 4.48
N THR A 176 -15.01 0.13 5.46
CA THR A 176 -15.07 -0.90 6.50
C THR A 176 -16.28 -1.79 6.33
N GLN A 177 -16.16 -3.04 6.74
CA GLN A 177 -17.19 -4.06 6.70
C GLN A 177 -17.14 -4.91 7.99
N GLY A 178 -18.12 -5.79 8.17
CA GLY A 178 -18.08 -6.81 9.22
C GLY A 178 -18.56 -6.38 10.61
N HIS A 179 -18.91 -5.11 10.83
CA HIS A 179 -19.44 -4.65 12.12
C HIS A 179 -20.50 -3.54 11.99
N LEU A 180 -21.36 -3.36 13.01
CA LEU A 180 -22.45 -2.37 12.99
C LEU A 180 -21.92 -0.93 12.80
N LEU A 181 -20.80 -0.60 13.45
CA LEU A 181 -20.19 0.73 13.29
C LEU A 181 -19.72 0.98 11.84
N SER A 182 -19.53 -0.04 10.98
CA SER A 182 -19.19 0.19 9.57
C SER A 182 -20.27 0.98 8.84
N LEU A 183 -21.53 0.94 9.32
CA LEU A 183 -22.64 1.66 8.71
C LEU A 183 -22.54 3.19 8.84
N ILE A 184 -21.73 3.70 9.77
CA ILE A 184 -21.45 5.14 9.88
C ILE A 184 -20.60 5.63 8.69
N HIS A 185 -19.87 4.72 8.04
CA HIS A 185 -19.06 5.03 6.88
C HIS A 185 -19.91 4.84 5.62
N PRO A 186 -20.14 5.91 4.84
CA PRO A 186 -20.94 5.82 3.62
C PRO A 186 -20.24 4.94 2.57
N ARG A 187 -21.04 4.40 1.66
CA ARG A 187 -20.52 3.79 0.43
C ARG A 187 -19.88 4.89 -0.43
N ARG A 188 -18.68 4.64 -0.92
CA ARG A 188 -17.90 5.56 -1.76
C ARG A 188 -17.08 4.76 -2.77
N VAL A 189 -16.42 5.47 -3.68
CA VAL A 189 -15.47 4.85 -4.60
C VAL A 189 -14.29 4.30 -3.80
N VAL A 190 -14.03 3.01 -3.91
CA VAL A 190 -12.86 2.31 -3.37
C VAL A 190 -12.09 1.68 -4.53
N ARG A 191 -10.84 1.29 -4.28
CA ARG A 191 -9.93 0.71 -5.29
C ARG A 191 -9.77 -0.79 -5.03
N ASP A 192 -9.68 -1.59 -6.10
CA ASP A 192 -9.44 -3.03 -5.99
C ASP A 192 -7.96 -3.33 -5.64
N HIS A 193 -7.75 -4.00 -4.52
CA HIS A 193 -6.41 -4.37 -4.02
C HIS A 193 -5.96 -5.77 -4.46
N SER A 194 -6.69 -6.46 -5.33
CA SER A 194 -6.20 -7.69 -5.94
C SER A 194 -5.16 -7.40 -7.03
N MET A 195 -5.15 -6.15 -7.53
CA MET A 195 -4.25 -5.64 -8.57
C MET A 195 -4.11 -6.61 -9.76
N PRO A 196 -5.21 -6.86 -10.49
CA PRO A 196 -5.21 -7.89 -11.51
C PRO A 196 -4.30 -7.47 -12.67
N ALA A 197 -3.16 -8.16 -12.84
CA ALA A 197 -2.22 -7.90 -13.92
C ALA A 197 -2.78 -8.29 -15.30
N PHE A 198 -3.67 -9.29 -15.35
CA PHE A 198 -4.20 -9.87 -16.61
C PHE A 198 -5.72 -10.05 -16.60
N ALA A 199 -6.47 -9.23 -15.85
CA ALA A 199 -7.93 -9.26 -16.00
C ALA A 199 -8.28 -8.92 -17.45
N GLU A 200 -9.25 -9.63 -18.02
CA GLU A 200 -9.71 -9.42 -19.40
C GLU A 200 -10.05 -7.94 -19.65
N GLU A 201 -10.64 -7.25 -18.67
CA GLU A 201 -10.92 -5.81 -18.68
C GLU A 201 -9.65 -4.94 -18.85
N VAL A 202 -8.52 -5.36 -18.28
CA VAL A 202 -7.21 -4.66 -18.34
C VAL A 202 -6.49 -4.97 -19.67
N VAL A 203 -6.61 -6.21 -20.16
CA VAL A 203 -5.96 -6.67 -21.40
C VAL A 203 -6.74 -6.25 -22.66
N LYS A 204 -8.05 -6.03 -22.56
CA LYS A 204 -8.93 -5.70 -23.70
C LYS A 204 -8.48 -4.48 -24.51
N ASN A 205 -7.78 -3.53 -23.87
CA ASN A 205 -7.24 -2.33 -24.50
C ASN A 205 -5.72 -2.20 -24.34
N SER A 206 -5.01 -3.26 -23.92
CA SER A 206 -3.55 -3.19 -23.84
C SER A 206 -2.96 -3.11 -25.25
N VAL A 207 -2.17 -2.08 -25.51
CA VAL A 207 -1.34 -2.02 -26.72
C VAL A 207 -0.21 -3.02 -26.51
N VAL A 208 -0.16 -4.06 -27.35
CA VAL A 208 1.03 -4.91 -27.42
C VAL A 208 2.14 -4.01 -27.97
N ALA A 209 3.05 -3.57 -27.11
CA ALA A 209 4.32 -3.03 -27.58
C ALA A 209 4.96 -4.14 -28.44
N ASP A 210 5.44 -3.78 -29.63
CA ASP A 210 6.07 -4.74 -30.54
C ASP A 210 7.04 -5.64 -29.75
N ARG A 211 6.96 -6.95 -29.99
CA ARG A 211 7.83 -7.93 -29.31
C ARG A 211 9.26 -7.41 -29.35
N PRO A 212 9.93 -7.20 -28.20
CA PRO A 212 11.32 -6.79 -28.22
C PRO A 212 12.09 -7.83 -29.03
N VAL A 213 12.86 -7.38 -30.02
CA VAL A 213 13.74 -8.25 -30.80
C VAL A 213 14.85 -8.68 -29.86
N VAL A 214 14.62 -9.76 -29.11
CA VAL A 214 15.64 -10.42 -28.30
C VAL A 214 16.62 -11.08 -29.27
N ARG A 215 17.68 -10.36 -29.64
CA ARG A 215 18.83 -10.99 -30.30
C ARG A 215 19.58 -11.76 -29.24
N LEU A 216 19.45 -13.08 -29.27
CA LEU A 216 20.36 -13.95 -28.54
C LEU A 216 21.79 -13.61 -29.01
N LEU A 217 22.62 -13.14 -28.10
CA LEU A 217 24.05 -13.01 -28.37
C LEU A 217 24.56 -14.44 -28.55
N GLU A 218 24.86 -14.81 -29.80
CA GLU A 218 25.60 -16.03 -30.08
C GLU A 218 26.95 -15.91 -29.38
N THR A 219 27.16 -16.74 -28.37
CA THR A 219 28.47 -16.92 -27.74
C THR A 219 29.40 -17.49 -28.81
N THR A 220 30.28 -16.65 -29.33
CA THR A 220 31.42 -17.10 -30.14
C THR A 220 32.34 -17.92 -29.24
N ALA A 221 32.47 -19.20 -29.57
CA ALA A 221 33.48 -20.10 -29.02
C ALA A 221 34.89 -19.72 -29.51
#